data_AF-A0A7V9JMA8-F1
#
_entry.id   AF-A0A7V9JMA8-F1
#
_cell.length_a   1.000
_cell.length_b   1.000
_cell.length_c   1.000
_cell.angle_alpha   90.00
_cell.angle_beta   90.00
_cell.angle_gamma   90.00
#
_symmetry.space_group_name_H-M   'P 1'
#
loop_
_entity.id
_entity.type
_entity.pdbx_description
1 polymer ?
#
loop_
_entity_poly.entity_id
_entity_poly.type
_entity_poly.pdbx_seq_one_letter_code
_entity_poly.pdbx_strand_id
1 'polypeptide(L)' 'MPGLFQTEDYARAVIRADNPGVEDAEIERRVHVRIARQALLTRITDSPAFDVVLNEAILHRLHRRPARWRVMT' A
#
# COMPACT_ATOMS: atom_id res chain seq x y z
N MET A 1 3.95 -7.35 -1.63
CA MET A 1 2.57 -6.89 -1.90
C MET A 1 2.56 -5.94 -3.09
N PRO A 2 1.66 -6.08 -4.08
CA PRO A 2 1.62 -5.16 -5.22
C PRO A 2 1.28 -3.75 -4.76
N GLY A 3 2.03 -2.76 -5.25
CA GLY A 3 2.00 -1.42 -4.65
C GLY A 3 0.74 -0.60 -4.92
N LEU A 4 -0.20 -1.08 -5.73
CA LEU A 4 -1.52 -0.46 -5.91
C LEU A 4 -2.53 -0.90 -4.84
N PHE A 5 -2.20 -1.90 -4.03
CA PHE A 5 -3.04 -2.39 -2.92
C PHE A 5 -2.40 -2.16 -1.56
N GLN A 6 -1.34 -1.34 -1.49
CA GLN A 6 -0.66 -1.01 -0.24
C GLN A 6 -1.42 0.13 0.46
N THR A 7 -1.43 0.12 1.79
CA THR A 7 -1.83 1.29 2.56
C THR A 7 -0.74 2.37 2.46
N GLU A 8 -1.08 3.60 2.83
CA GLU A 8 -0.11 4.70 2.90
C GLU A 8 1.10 4.36 3.78
N ASP A 9 0.86 3.84 4.98
CA ASP A 9 1.93 3.46 5.92
C ASP A 9 2.83 2.35 5.36
N TYR A 10 2.24 1.37 4.67
CA TYR A 10 3.01 0.30 4.05
C TYR A 10 3.83 0.83 2.86
N ALA A 11 3.24 1.68 2.02
CA ALA A 11 3.95 2.32 0.92
C ALA A 11 5.12 3.17 1.43
N ARG A 12 4.93 3.95 2.50
CA ARG A 12 5.98 4.73 3.15
C ARG A 12 7.12 3.85 3.66
N ALA A 13 6.78 2.75 4.34
CA ALA A 13 7.77 1.81 4.86
C ALA A 13 8.60 1.16 3.74
N VAL A 14 7.95 0.72 2.66
CA VAL A 14 8.63 0.13 1.49
C VAL A 14 9.50 1.16 0.77
N ILE A 15 8.97 2.36 0.50
CA ILE A 15 9.70 3.40 -0.23
C ILE A 15 10.95 3.84 0.55
N ARG A 16 10.88 3.97 1.88
CA ARG A 16 12.08 4.22 2.71
C ARG A 16 13.08 3.08 2.66
N ALA A 17 12.61 1.84 2.78
CA ALA A 17 13.49 0.67 2.75
C ALA A 17 14.26 0.56 1.43
N ASP A 18 13.60 0.88 0.31
CA ASP A 18 14.21 0.84 -1.02
C ASP A 18 15.07 2.08 -1.35
N ASN A 19 14.97 3.16 -0.58
CA ASN A 19 15.65 4.43 -0.84
C ASN A 19 16.36 4.97 0.41
N PRO A 20 17.40 4.26 0.91
CA PRO A 20 18.13 4.69 2.08
C PRO A 20 18.81 6.05 1.82
N GLY A 21 18.67 6.98 2.77
CA GLY A 21 19.30 8.31 2.71
C GLY A 21 18.56 9.35 1.87
N VAL A 22 17.38 9.02 1.32
CA VAL A 22 16.52 10.02 0.69
C VAL A 22 15.75 10.81 1.75
N GLU A 23 15.70 12.12 1.56
CA GLU A 23 14.98 13.06 2.43
C GLU A 23 13.49 12.70 2.57
N ASP A 24 12.96 12.92 3.77
CA ASP A 24 11.58 12.60 4.14
C ASP A 24 10.55 13.25 3.19
N ALA A 25 10.80 14.48 2.76
CA ALA A 25 9.92 15.19 1.83
C ALA A 25 9.80 14.47 0.47
N GLU A 26 10.90 13.87 -0.03
CA GLU A 26 10.88 13.11 -1.28
C GLU A 26 10.22 11.74 -1.09
N ILE A 27 10.36 11.12 0.09
CA ILE A 27 9.60 9.92 0.44
C ILE A 27 8.09 10.22 0.40
N GLU A 28 7.63 11.26 1.08
CA GLU A 28 6.21 11.63 1.13
C GLU A 28 5.67 11.99 -0.26
N ARG A 29 6.46 12.68 -1.09
CA ARG A 29 6.09 12.96 -2.48
C ARG A 29 5.82 11.66 -3.26
N ARG A 30 6.68 10.65 -3.09
CA ARG A 30 6.53 9.34 -3.75
C ARG A 30 5.34 8.56 -3.21
N VAL A 31 5.11 8.60 -1.90
CA VAL A 31 3.91 8.02 -1.26
C VAL A 31 2.66 8.66 -1.86
N HIS A 32 2.61 10.00 -1.95
CA HIS A 32 1.47 10.73 -2.49
C HIS A 32 1.15 10.31 -3.93
N VAL A 33 2.16 10.23 -4.81
CA VAL A 33 1.97 9.74 -6.19
C VAL A 33 1.42 8.32 -6.20
N ARG A 34 1.86 7.46 -5.28
CA ARG A 34 1.40 6.06 -5.20
C ARG A 34 -0.06 5.96 -4.76
N ILE A 35 -0.46 6.73 -3.75
CA ILE A 35 -1.85 6.78 -3.25
C ILE A 35 -2.78 7.44 -4.26
N ALA A 36 -2.34 8.52 -4.93
CA ALA A 36 -3.11 9.17 -5.98
C ALA A 36 -3.49 8.19 -7.11
N ARG A 37 -2.63 7.23 -7.43
CA ARG A 37 -2.94 6.17 -8.40
C ARG A 37 -3.98 5.18 -7.90
N GLN A 38 -4.10 4.96 -6.58
CA GLN A 38 -5.13 4.08 -6.03
C GLN A 38 -6.54 4.62 -6.20
N ALA A 39 -6.71 5.94 -6.38
CA ALA A 39 -8.02 6.52 -6.71
C ALA A 39 -8.61 5.93 -8.01
N LEU A 40 -7.78 5.36 -8.89
CA LEU A 40 -8.24 4.66 -10.08
C LEU A 40 -8.98 3.35 -9.75
N LEU A 41 -8.73 2.74 -8.59
CA LEU A 41 -9.42 1.51 -8.16
C LEU A 41 -10.84 1.79 -7.66
N THR A 42 -11.09 2.98 -7.12
CA THR A 42 -12.34 3.35 -6.46
C THR A 42 -13.23 4.25 -7.30
N ARG A 43 -12.80 4.63 -8.52
CA ARG A 43 -13.59 5.46 -9.42
C ARG A 43 -14.88 4.73 -9.84
N ILE A 44 -15.99 5.47 -9.91
CA ILE A 44 -17.31 4.93 -10.27
C ILE A 44 -17.40 4.65 -11.78
N THR A 45 -16.80 5.52 -12.59
CA THR A 45 -16.82 5.40 -14.06
C THR A 45 -15.55 4.73 -14.56
N ASP A 46 -15.69 3.75 -15.45
CA ASP A 46 -14.59 3.00 -16.08
C ASP A 46 -13.61 2.38 -15.09
N SER A 47 -14.06 1.91 -13.91
CA SER A 47 -13.17 1.24 -12.96
C SER A 47 -12.47 0.05 -13.62
N PRO A 48 -11.14 -0.09 -13.48
CA PRO A 48 -10.43 -1.22 -14.04
C PRO A 48 -10.85 -2.52 -13.35
N ALA A 49 -11.11 -3.57 -14.14
CA ALA A 49 -11.16 -4.93 -13.62
C ALA A 49 -9.72 -5.44 -13.38
N PHE A 50 -9.48 -6.08 -12.24
CA PHE A 50 -8.17 -6.62 -11.91
C PHE A 50 -8.31 -7.93 -11.13
N ASP A 51 -7.46 -8.89 -11.50
CA ASP A 51 -7.22 -10.11 -10.74
C ASP A 51 -5.84 -10.00 -10.09
N VAL A 52 -5.75 -10.37 -8.81
CA VAL A 52 -4.52 -10.26 -8.03
C VAL A 52 -4.20 -11.59 -7.41
N VAL A 53 -3.05 -12.16 -7.77
CA VAL A 53 -2.51 -13.34 -7.11
C VAL A 53 -1.55 -12.87 -6.03
N LEU A 54 -1.86 -13.22 -4.77
CA LEU A 54 -1.00 -12.97 -3.63
C LEU A 54 -0.33 -14.27 -3.20
N ASN A 55 0.89 -14.17 -2.68
CA ASN A 55 1.58 -15.32 -2.10
C ASN A 55 0.98 -15.65 -0.73
N GLU A 56 0.52 -16.88 -0.55
CA GLU A 56 -0.06 -17.39 0.70
C GLU A 56 0.85 -17.19 1.92
N ALA A 57 2.17 -17.27 1.74
CA ALA A 57 3.15 -17.05 2.81
C ALA A 57 2.99 -15.69 3.51
N ILE A 58 2.36 -14.71 2.86
CA ILE A 58 2.06 -13.39 3.45
C ILE A 58 1.10 -13.51 4.64
N LEU A 59 0.18 -14.47 4.62
CA LEU A 59 -0.75 -14.73 5.73
C LEU A 59 -0.07 -15.43 6.91
N HIS A 60 0.92 -16.28 6.62
CA HIS A 60 1.63 -17.06 7.63
C HIS A 60 2.82 -16.32 8.23
N ARG A 61 3.32 -15.27 7.57
CA ARG A 61 4.40 -14.44 8.12
C ARG A 61 3.82 -13.57 9.23
N LEU A 62 3.95 -14.06 10.46
CA LEU A 62 3.49 -13.37 11.67
C LEU A 62 4.20 -12.03 11.80
N HIS A 63 3.57 -10.96 11.32
CA HIS A 63 4.00 -9.60 11.65
C HIS A 63 3.53 -9.33 13.08
N ARG A 64 4.44 -8.85 13.94
CA ARG A 64 4.15 -8.46 15.32
C ARG A 64 2.88 -7.59 15.34
N ARG A 65 1.87 -7.98 16.12
CA ARG A 65 0.46 -7.52 16.12
C ARG A 65 0.21 -6.10 15.54
N PRO A 66 -0.62 -5.92 14.50
CA PRO A 66 -1.17 -4.61 14.16
C PRO A 66 -2.26 -4.20 15.17
N ALA A 67 -2.37 -2.89 15.42
CA ALA A 67 -3.45 -2.31 16.20
C ALA A 67 -4.83 -2.74 15.65
N ARG A 68 -5.79 -2.99 16.55
CA ARG A 68 -7.15 -3.49 16.26
C ARG A 68 -7.77 -2.79 15.04
N TRP A 69 -7.95 -3.53 13.96
CA TRP A 69 -8.87 -3.18 12.89
C TRP A 69 -10.30 -3.45 13.37
N ARG A 70 -11.10 -2.40 13.54
CA ARG A 70 -12.52 -2.54 13.85
C ARG A 70 -13.27 -2.53 12.51
N VAL A 71 -13.86 -3.66 12.15
CA VAL A 71 -14.77 -3.76 11.01
C VAL A 71 -16.08 -3.09 11.43
N MET A 72 -16.45 -1.99 10.75
CA MET A 72 -17.80 -1.42 10.81
C MET A 72 -18.64 -2.19 9.79
N THR A 73 -19.61 -2.95 10.29
CA THR A 73 -20.71 -3.53 9.52
C THR A 73 -21.87 -2.55 9.49
#